data_AF-A0A0G4PSE6-F1
#
_entry.id   AF-A0A0G4PSE6-F1
#
_cell.length_a   1.000
_cell.length_b   1.000
_cell.length_c   1.000
_cell.angle_alpha   90.00
_cell.angle_beta   90.00
_cell.angle_gamma   90.00
#
_symmetry.space_group_name_H-M   'P 1'
#
loop_
_entity.id
_entity.type
_entity.pdbx_description
1 polymer ?
#
loop_
_entity_poly.entity_id
_entity_poly.type
_entity_poly.pdbx_seq_one_letter_code
_entity_poly.pdbx_strand_id
1 'polypeptide(L)'
;MGETNGTGSNTPLGDLGNVSAGQIRPGGAPARVYLNEKVVPYLLDGMKSVAREQPANPLRVLGEFLLQKSNEVEGETKKESE
;
A
#
# COMPACT_ATOMS: atom_id res chain seq x y z
N MET A 1 37.69 24.09 39.00
CA MET A 1 36.30 23.91 38.54
C MET A 1 36.36 23.58 37.07
N GLY A 2 36.29 22.29 36.75
CA GLY A 2 36.18 21.83 35.39
C GLY A 2 35.12 20.76 35.36
N GLU A 3 34.04 20.99 34.62
CA GLU A 3 33.11 19.95 34.18
C GLU A 3 32.59 20.36 32.80
N THR A 4 32.97 19.55 31.82
CA THR A 4 32.47 19.50 30.46
C THR A 4 31.06 18.95 30.44
N ASN A 5 30.17 19.47 29.59
CA ASN A 5 29.19 18.60 28.96
C ASN A 5 28.68 19.20 27.64
N GLY A 6 29.06 18.52 26.55
CA GLY A 6 28.49 18.74 25.23
C GLY A 6 27.10 18.15 25.17
N THR A 7 26.12 18.99 24.83
CA THR A 7 24.76 18.54 24.57
C THR A 7 24.51 18.51 23.07
N GLY A 8 24.59 17.29 22.54
CA GLY A 8 23.58 16.71 21.68
C GLY A 8 23.12 17.52 20.47
N SER A 9 23.71 17.20 19.34
CA SER A 9 23.15 17.35 17.99
C SER A 9 21.69 16.87 17.92
N ASN A 10 20.73 17.79 17.97
CA ASN A 10 19.35 17.54 17.60
C ASN A 10 19.17 17.84 16.10
N THR A 11 19.76 17.01 15.26
CA THR A 11 19.25 16.85 13.89
C THR A 11 17.99 16.01 13.98
N PRO A 12 16.80 16.50 13.55
CA PRO A 12 15.66 15.63 13.33
C PRO A 12 16.00 14.73 12.14
N LEU A 13 16.59 13.57 12.43
CA LEU A 13 16.71 12.47 11.51
C LEU A 13 15.29 11.94 11.31
N GLY A 14 14.58 12.57 10.38
CA GLY A 14 13.24 12.19 9.94
C GLY A 14 13.28 10.79 9.34
N ASP A 15 13.13 9.80 10.21
CA ASP A 15 12.38 8.57 10.03
C ASP A 15 12.28 8.05 8.58
N LEU A 16 13.41 7.61 8.02
CA LEU A 16 13.43 6.68 6.87
C LEU A 16 13.27 5.22 7.33
N GLY A 17 12.64 5.02 8.49
CA GLY A 17 12.89 3.87 9.33
C GLY A 17 11.68 3.00 9.63
N ASN A 18 10.55 3.05 8.90
CA ASN A 18 9.52 2.04 9.12
C ASN A 18 8.46 1.88 8.01
N VAL A 19 8.86 1.55 6.78
CA VAL A 19 8.00 0.73 5.89
C VAL A 19 8.09 -0.74 6.32
N SER A 20 7.85 -1.01 7.61
CA SER A 20 7.55 -2.35 8.08
C SER A 20 6.11 -2.64 7.70
N ALA A 21 5.95 -3.65 6.86
CA ALA A 21 4.70 -4.17 6.32
C ALA A 21 3.80 -4.81 7.41
N GLY A 22 3.57 -4.14 8.54
CA GLY A 22 2.98 -4.80 9.71
C GLY A 22 2.19 -3.94 10.69
N GLN A 23 2.20 -2.60 10.61
CA GLN A 23 1.41 -1.80 11.56
C GLN A 23 0.31 -1.02 10.83
N ILE A 24 -0.81 -1.69 10.56
CA ILE A 24 -2.08 -1.02 10.32
C ILE A 24 -2.49 -0.39 11.65
N ARG A 25 -2.01 0.83 11.91
CA ARG A 25 -2.57 1.67 12.99
C ARG A 25 -4.06 1.86 12.63
N PRO A 26 -5.03 1.43 13.47
CA PRO A 26 -6.47 1.50 13.17
C PRO A 26 -7.02 2.93 13.28
N GLY A 27 -6.33 3.89 12.67
CA GLY A 27 -6.60 5.33 12.74
C GLY A 27 -5.73 6.12 11.76
N GLY A 28 -5.34 5.52 10.64
CA GLY A 28 -4.67 6.22 9.55
C GLY A 28 -5.67 7.04 8.76
N ALA A 29 -5.26 8.23 8.30
CA ALA A 29 -6.08 9.23 7.59
C ALA A 29 -7.18 8.63 6.68
N PRO A 30 -8.36 9.28 6.52
CA PRO A 30 -9.49 8.78 5.74
C PRO A 30 -9.14 8.22 4.36
N ALA A 31 -8.14 8.81 3.70
CA ALA A 31 -7.59 8.31 2.43
C ALA A 31 -7.03 6.88 2.52
N ARG A 32 -6.29 6.53 3.59
CA ARG A 32 -5.72 5.20 3.77
C ARG A 32 -6.79 4.13 4.00
N VAL A 33 -7.84 4.46 4.75
CA VAL A 33 -8.99 3.56 4.94
C VAL A 33 -9.65 3.28 3.59
N TYR A 34 -9.97 4.33 2.84
CA TYR A 34 -10.54 4.20 1.50
C TYR A 34 -9.69 3.33 0.57
N LEU A 35 -8.37 3.56 0.54
CA LEU A 35 -7.46 2.76 -0.29
C LEU A 35 -7.41 1.30 0.16
N ASN A 36 -7.31 1.06 1.46
CA ASN A 36 -7.26 -0.29 2.03
C ASN A 36 -8.53 -1.08 1.73
N GLU A 37 -9.69 -0.44 1.72
CA GLU A 37 -10.99 -1.08 1.47
C GLU A 37 -11.28 -1.28 -0.02
N LYS A 38 -10.89 -0.32 -0.87
CA LYS A 38 -11.32 -0.31 -2.27
C LYS A 38 -10.27 -0.81 -3.26
N VAL A 39 -8.99 -0.58 -3.01
CA VAL A 39 -7.94 -0.75 -4.04
C VAL A 39 -6.87 -1.75 -3.63
N VAL A 40 -6.38 -1.66 -2.39
CA VAL A 40 -5.27 -2.48 -1.88
C VAL A 40 -5.48 -3.99 -2.04
N PRO A 41 -6.64 -4.60 -1.73
CA PRO A 41 -6.79 -6.05 -1.89
C PRO A 41 -6.57 -6.51 -3.33
N TYR A 42 -7.16 -5.82 -4.31
CA TYR A 42 -7.01 -6.14 -5.72
C TYR A 42 -5.59 -5.86 -6.24
N LEU A 43 -4.98 -4.78 -5.75
CA LEU A 43 -3.61 -4.42 -6.11
C LEU A 43 -2.61 -5.48 -5.62
N LEU A 44 -2.77 -5.96 -4.39
CA LEU A 44 -1.94 -7.03 -3.85
C LEU A 44 -2.10 -8.34 -4.62
N ASP A 45 -3.32 -8.69 -5.02
CA ASP A 45 -3.56 -9.90 -5.82
C ASP A 45 -2.92 -9.81 -7.20
N GLY A 46 -3.06 -8.68 -7.89
CA GLY A 46 -2.38 -8.46 -9.17
C GLY A 46 -0.86 -8.49 -9.04
N MET A 47 -0.33 -7.88 -7.98
CA MET A 47 1.11 -7.91 -7.69
C MET A 47 1.64 -9.33 -7.42
N LYS A 48 0.86 -10.22 -6.80
CA LYS A 48 1.25 -11.64 -6.62
C LYS A 48 1.42 -12.34 -7.97
N SER A 49 0.50 -12.13 -8.91
CA SER A 49 0.58 -12.73 -10.25
C SER A 49 1.80 -12.22 -11.01
N VAL A 50 2.04 -10.90 -10.99
CA VAL A 50 3.23 -10.30 -11.62
C VAL A 50 4.53 -10.80 -10.99
N ALA A 51 4.58 -10.96 -9.67
CA ALA A 51 5.76 -11.47 -8.98
C ALA A 51 6.05 -12.95 -9.31
N ARG A 52 5.00 -13.75 -9.57
CA ARG A 52 5.13 -15.17 -9.95
C ARG A 52 5.54 -15.35 -11.40
N GLU A 53 4.88 -14.65 -12.32
CA GLU A 53 5.07 -14.85 -13.76
C GLU A 53 6.23 -14.03 -14.34
N GLN A 54 6.62 -12.96 -13.65
CA GLN A 54 7.67 -12.01 -14.07
C GLN A 54 7.59 -11.67 -15.57
N PRO A 55 6.43 -11.16 -16.05
CA PRO A 55 6.25 -10.86 -17.46
C PRO A 55 7.17 -9.71 -17.89
N ALA A 56 7.50 -9.64 -19.18
CA ALA A 56 8.35 -8.59 -19.75
C ALA A 56 7.79 -7.17 -19.54
N ASN A 57 6.46 -7.03 -19.41
CA ASN A 57 5.77 -5.76 -19.20
C ASN A 57 4.90 -5.83 -17.92
N PRO A 58 5.49 -5.78 -16.72
CA PRO A 58 4.78 -6.03 -15.46
C PRO A 58 3.67 -5.02 -15.17
N LEU A 59 3.89 -3.74 -15.49
CA LEU A 59 2.88 -2.69 -15.28
C LEU A 59 1.68 -2.85 -16.20
N ARG A 60 1.91 -3.31 -17.44
CA ARG A 60 0.83 -3.54 -18.41
C ARG A 60 -0.06 -4.69 -17.95
N VAL A 61 0.55 -5.82 -17.59
CA VAL A 61 -0.16 -7.00 -17.09
C VAL A 61 -0.92 -6.67 -15.80
N LEU A 62 -0.31 -5.90 -14.88
CA LEU A 62 -0.98 -5.44 -13.68
C LEU A 62 -2.19 -4.54 -13.98
N GLY A 63 -2.05 -3.61 -14.93
CA GLY A 63 -3.13 -2.73 -15.35
C GLY A 63 -4.29 -3.49 -15.99
N GLU A 64 -3.99 -4.45 -16.86
CA GLU A 64 -4.98 -5.34 -17.47
C GLU A 64 -5.72 -6.17 -16.41
N PHE A 65 -4.98 -6.71 -15.43
CA PHE A 65 -5.58 -7.41 -14.28
C PHE A 65 -6.53 -6.54 -13.47
N LEU A 66 -6.11 -5.30 -13.15
CA LEU A 66 -6.94 -4.37 -12.38
C LEU A 66 -8.19 -3.95 -13.15
N LEU A 67 -8.08 -3.74 -14.47
CA LEU A 67 -9.23 -3.40 -15.32
C LEU A 67 -10.23 -4.57 -15.38
N GLN A 68 -9.74 -5.80 -15.54
CA GLN A 68 -10.58 -6.99 -15.49
C GLN A 68 -11.27 -7.12 -14.13
N LYS A 69 -10.53 -6.96 -13.02
CA LYS A 69 -11.10 -7.01 -11.67
C LYS A 69 -12.14 -5.93 -11.40
N SER A 70 -11.95 -4.71 -11.92
CA SER A 70 -12.97 -3.64 -11.82
C SER A 70 -14.28 -4.10 -12.45
N ASN A 71 -14.23 -4.65 -13.66
CA ASN A 71 -15.42 -5.14 -14.36
C ASN A 71 -16.11 -6.30 -13.62
N GLU A 72 -15.35 -7.20 -13.01
CA GLU A 72 -15.90 -8.30 -12.20
C GLU A 72 -16.64 -7.74 -10.97
N VAL A 73 -16.00 -6.86 -10.21
CA VAL A 73 -16.55 -6.30 -8.96
C VAL A 73 -17.75 -5.38 -9.24
N GLU A 74 -17.68 -4.53 -10.27
CA GLU A 74 -18.80 -3.69 -10.71
C GLU A 74 -19.93 -4.53 -11.34
N GLY A 75 -19.60 -5.65 -11.96
CA GLY A 75 -20.56 -6.61 -12.49
C GLY A 75 -21.27 -7.44 -11.41
N GLU A 76 -20.55 -7.81 -10.34
CA GLU A 76 -21.06 -8.57 -9.19
C GLU A 76 -21.96 -7.71 -8.30
N THR A 77 -21.56 -6.46 -8.03
CA THR A 77 -22.39 -5.50 -7.26
C THR A 77 -23.72 -5.19 -7.95
N LYS A 78 -23.82 -5.35 -9.26
CA LYS A 78 -25.07 -5.20 -10.02
C LYS A 78 -26.01 -6.42 -9.95
N LYS A 79 -25.52 -7.60 -9.52
CA LYS A 79 -26.32 -8.84 -9.42
C LYS A 79 -26.91 -9.10 -8.04
N GLU A 80 -26.38 -8.50 -6.98
CA GLU A 80 -26.95 -8.64 -5.61
C GLU A 80 -28.13 -7.71 -5.33
N SER A 81 -28.52 -6.86 -6.29
CA SER A 81 -29.58 -5.85 -6.12
C SER A 81 -30.92 -6.22 -6.79
N GLU A 82 -31.10 -7.46 -7.26
CA GLU A 82 -32.32 -7.92 -7.98
C GLU A 82 -33.06 -9.05 -7.25
#